data_AF-D8FFK0-F1
#
_entry.id   AF-D8FFK0-F1
#
_cell.length_a   1.000
_cell.length_b   1.000
_cell.length_c   1.000
_cell.angle_alpha   90.00
_cell.angle_beta   90.00
_cell.angle_gamma   90.00
#
_symmetry.space_group_name_H-M   'P 1'
#
loop_
_entity.id
_entity.type
_entity.pdbx_description
1 polymer ?
#
loop_
_entity_poly.entity_id
_entity_poly.type
_entity_poly.pdbx_seq_one_letter_code
_entity_poly.pdbx_strand_id
1 'polypeptide(L)'
;MWLTTYLESGNNEVATIGQKHPGCYTEVEIRPLEKAASEKLIENMLHIEGLPHSLNDQIVDRAGGNPFFIEEVIRSLIDEGAVVQGESGFEVTRRIHNVVIPPTINDVLMARIDRLEEKTRELVKVASVIGRSFFDRILKDVAVSIDDVDERLAYLKDIQLIRDRVRMQELEYLFKHALAQEAAYESTLLQKRKALHLKVAQSIENIFQGRLHEFYGMLAYHYGSGDALEKAEEYMVKAGEEALRSSASSEALHYFRESVKLYVEQHGKKADPEKIISLKKNLAQAHLNRGEFSEGLHYFEEILNNGGNRFPKGKWMSTVKGFWDFLSVLTILYSPIKSRSRIPEAKEVAECDLLFRKGLCLVHVDGRRFLLESSLPGLRMVLGWDLGGIQEGLEWVSYACAGFNVAGFSSFGAKLLERAAIPDRVATESIS
;
A
#
# COMPACT_ATOMS: atom_id res chain seq x y z
N MET A 1 5.77 -14.46 2.83
CA MET A 1 4.37 -13.95 2.76
C MET A 1 4.13 -13.15 1.50
N TRP A 2 5.03 -12.22 1.11
CA TRP A 2 4.92 -11.43 -0.13
C TRP A 2 5.02 -12.25 -1.45
N LEU A 3 5.91 -13.24 -1.53
CA LEU A 3 6.02 -14.12 -2.72
C LEU A 3 4.79 -14.99 -2.96
N THR A 4 4.18 -15.49 -1.89
CA THR A 4 2.98 -16.35 -1.96
C THR A 4 1.78 -15.56 -2.49
N THR A 5 1.60 -14.32 -2.02
CA THR A 5 0.55 -13.41 -2.51
C THR A 5 0.77 -13.00 -3.98
N TYR A 6 2.02 -12.90 -4.44
CA TYR A 6 2.34 -12.53 -5.82
C TYR A 6 2.03 -13.66 -6.83
N LEU A 7 2.33 -14.91 -6.47
CA LEU A 7 2.02 -16.09 -7.30
C LEU A 7 0.51 -16.37 -7.35
N GLU A 8 -0.20 -16.20 -6.23
CA GLU A 8 -1.67 -16.30 -6.20
C GLU A 8 -2.35 -15.17 -6.99
N SER A 9 -1.81 -13.95 -6.96
CA SER A 9 -2.31 -12.84 -7.78
C SER A 9 -2.11 -13.10 -9.27
N GLY A 10 -0.91 -13.56 -9.67
CA GLY A 10 -0.59 -13.83 -11.07
C GLY A 10 -1.46 -14.91 -11.70
N ASN A 11 -1.64 -16.05 -11.02
CA ASN A 11 -2.49 -17.13 -11.53
C ASN A 11 -3.98 -16.71 -11.62
N ASN A 12 -4.46 -15.93 -10.65
CA ASN A 12 -5.82 -15.40 -10.69
C ASN A 12 -6.00 -14.35 -11.79
N GLU A 13 -5.01 -13.50 -12.05
CA GLU A 13 -5.03 -12.52 -13.13
C GLU A 13 -5.03 -13.18 -14.52
N VAL A 14 -4.16 -14.19 -14.73
CA VAL A 14 -4.08 -14.96 -15.98
C VAL A 14 -5.41 -15.69 -16.25
N ALA A 15 -5.97 -16.36 -15.23
CA ALA A 15 -7.28 -17.01 -15.33
C ALA A 15 -8.41 -16.02 -15.62
N THR A 16 -8.36 -14.83 -15.01
CA THR A 16 -9.37 -13.77 -15.22
C THR A 16 -9.30 -13.17 -16.63
N ILE A 17 -8.10 -12.98 -17.18
CA ILE A 17 -7.89 -12.47 -18.55
C ILE A 17 -8.35 -13.52 -19.58
N GLY A 18 -7.99 -14.79 -19.36
CA GLY A 18 -8.42 -15.90 -20.22
C GLY A 18 -9.95 -16.07 -20.28
N GLN A 19 -10.64 -15.85 -19.15
CA GLN A 19 -12.12 -15.88 -19.12
C GLN A 19 -12.77 -14.66 -19.78
N LYS A 20 -12.19 -13.46 -19.64
CA LYS A 20 -12.77 -12.23 -20.20
C LYS A 20 -12.52 -12.06 -21.70
N HIS A 21 -11.41 -12.58 -22.23
CA HIS A 21 -11.00 -12.38 -23.62
C HIS A 21 -10.52 -13.66 -24.32
N PRO A 22 -11.39 -14.67 -24.49
CA PRO A 22 -10.99 -16.00 -24.99
C PRO A 22 -10.48 -16.00 -26.45
N GLY A 23 -10.81 -14.97 -27.24
CA GLY A 23 -10.41 -14.87 -28.65
C GLY A 23 -9.10 -14.10 -28.93
N CYS A 24 -8.47 -13.52 -27.90
CA CYS A 24 -7.27 -12.67 -28.05
C CYS A 24 -6.19 -13.00 -27.01
N TYR A 25 -6.21 -14.23 -26.49
CA TYR A 25 -5.32 -14.70 -25.44
C TYR A 25 -4.52 -15.91 -25.91
N THR A 26 -3.24 -15.96 -25.55
CA THR A 26 -2.38 -17.14 -25.75
C THR A 26 -1.54 -17.30 -24.50
N GLU A 27 -1.65 -18.46 -23.87
CA GLU A 27 -0.84 -18.84 -22.72
C GLU A 27 0.41 -19.58 -23.18
N VAL A 28 1.57 -19.16 -22.68
CA VAL A 28 2.83 -19.90 -22.85
C VAL A 28 3.29 -20.34 -21.47
N GLU A 29 3.01 -21.59 -21.14
CA GLU A 29 3.47 -22.21 -19.90
C GLU A 29 4.99 -22.42 -19.95
N ILE A 30 5.74 -21.76 -19.06
CA ILE A 30 7.18 -21.99 -18.93
C ILE A 30 7.40 -23.15 -17.96
N ARG A 31 7.68 -24.33 -18.52
CA ARG A 31 7.97 -25.54 -17.75
C ARG A 31 9.41 -25.55 -17.22
N PRO A 32 9.70 -26.31 -16.15
CA PRO A 32 11.07 -26.56 -15.72
C PRO A 32 11.93 -27.10 -16.88
N LEU A 33 13.21 -26.76 -16.87
CA LEU A 33 14.14 -27.27 -17.88
C LEU A 33 14.22 -28.80 -17.80
N GLU A 34 14.12 -29.44 -18.96
CA GLU A 34 14.44 -30.85 -19.08
C GLU A 34 15.92 -31.11 -18.75
N LYS A 35 16.26 -32.36 -18.44
CA LYS A 35 17.63 -32.77 -18.09
C LYS A 35 18.66 -32.29 -19.13
N ALA A 36 18.41 -32.57 -20.42
CA ALA A 36 19.31 -32.16 -21.50
C ALA A 36 19.45 -30.64 -21.63
N ALA A 37 18.37 -29.87 -21.39
CA ALA A 37 18.43 -28.41 -21.41
C ALA A 37 19.17 -27.84 -20.20
N SER A 38 19.07 -28.50 -19.04
CA SER A 38 19.82 -28.15 -17.82
C SER A 38 21.32 -28.42 -18.00
N GLU A 39 21.69 -29.57 -18.57
CA GLU A 39 23.07 -29.90 -18.94
C GLU A 39 23.62 -28.87 -19.94
N LYS A 40 22.84 -28.55 -20.98
CA LYS A 40 23.21 -27.53 -21.97
C LYS A 40 23.40 -26.15 -21.34
N LEU A 41 22.58 -25.78 -20.36
CA LEU A 41 22.74 -24.54 -19.62
C LEU A 41 24.07 -24.52 -18.85
N ILE A 42 24.40 -25.61 -18.14
CA ILE A 42 25.68 -25.74 -17.41
C ILE A 42 26.86 -25.61 -18.39
N GLU A 43 26.81 -26.29 -19.53
CA GLU A 43 27.83 -26.20 -20.58
C GLU A 43 27.99 -24.78 -21.10
N ASN A 44 26.88 -24.08 -21.38
CA ASN A 44 26.91 -22.72 -21.93
C ASN A 44 27.40 -21.69 -20.92
N MET A 45 27.12 -21.88 -19.63
CA MET A 45 27.54 -20.95 -18.58
C MET A 45 29.04 -20.96 -18.35
N LEU A 46 29.64 -22.14 -18.48
CA LEU A 46 30.99 -22.40 -18.01
C LEU A 46 31.97 -22.66 -19.15
N HIS A 47 31.50 -23.15 -20.31
CA HIS A 47 32.38 -23.65 -21.37
C HIS A 47 33.53 -24.52 -20.81
N ILE A 48 33.28 -25.23 -19.70
CA ILE A 48 34.30 -25.98 -18.96
C ILE A 48 34.52 -27.33 -19.63
N GLU A 49 35.78 -27.62 -19.94
CA GLU A 49 36.23 -29.00 -20.08
C GLU A 49 36.57 -29.57 -18.69
N GLY A 50 36.01 -30.74 -18.34
CA GLY A 50 36.45 -31.50 -17.17
C GLY A 50 35.60 -31.39 -15.89
N LEU A 51 34.37 -30.85 -15.93
CA LEU A 51 33.45 -30.99 -14.79
C LEU A 51 33.14 -32.49 -14.56
N PRO A 52 33.33 -33.05 -13.35
CA PRO A 52 33.02 -34.45 -13.10
C PRO A 52 31.56 -34.76 -13.42
N HIS A 53 31.30 -35.84 -14.18
CA HIS A 53 29.94 -36.20 -14.61
C HIS A 53 29.01 -36.41 -13.40
N SER A 54 29.52 -37.02 -12.33
CA SER A 54 28.80 -37.22 -11.08
C SER A 54 28.41 -35.91 -10.38
N LEU A 55 29.15 -34.82 -10.60
CA LEU A 55 28.81 -33.50 -10.07
C LEU A 55 27.75 -32.83 -10.96
N ASN A 56 27.89 -32.94 -12.28
CA ASN A 56 26.89 -32.46 -13.23
C ASN A 56 25.52 -33.11 -12.98
N ASP A 57 25.47 -34.44 -12.88
CA ASP A 57 24.24 -35.18 -12.54
C ASP A 57 23.63 -34.69 -11.22
N GLN A 58 24.44 -34.49 -10.18
CA GLN A 58 23.97 -33.95 -8.90
C GLN A 58 23.38 -32.54 -9.01
N ILE A 59 23.96 -31.67 -9.84
CA ILE A 59 23.45 -30.32 -10.07
C ILE A 59 22.09 -30.40 -10.78
N VAL A 60 22.00 -31.20 -11.85
CA VAL A 60 20.78 -31.32 -12.65
C VAL A 60 19.64 -31.96 -11.85
N ASP A 61 19.94 -33.05 -11.12
CA ASP A 61 18.95 -33.75 -10.30
C ASP A 61 18.43 -32.85 -9.18
N ARG A 62 19.30 -32.09 -8.50
CA ARG A 62 18.89 -31.16 -7.42
C ARG A 62 18.22 -29.89 -7.94
N ALA A 63 18.57 -29.43 -9.14
CA ALA A 63 17.94 -28.27 -9.75
C ALA A 63 16.46 -28.53 -10.05
N GLY A 64 16.08 -29.77 -10.38
CA GLY A 64 14.70 -30.09 -10.78
C GLY A 64 14.20 -29.22 -11.94
N GLY A 65 15.12 -28.84 -12.84
CA GLY A 65 14.84 -27.94 -13.97
C GLY A 65 14.77 -26.45 -13.62
N ASN A 66 15.18 -26.03 -12.41
CA ASN A 66 15.26 -24.63 -12.02
C ASN A 66 16.58 -23.98 -12.53
N PRO A 67 16.54 -23.08 -13.53
CA PRO A 67 17.75 -22.45 -14.08
C PRO A 67 18.50 -21.62 -13.03
N PHE A 68 17.77 -21.00 -12.10
CA PHE A 68 18.36 -20.17 -11.05
C PHE A 68 19.18 -21.00 -10.06
N PHE A 69 18.74 -22.22 -9.73
CA PHE A 69 19.53 -23.13 -8.90
C PHE A 69 20.86 -23.49 -9.56
N ILE A 70 20.81 -23.85 -10.84
CA ILE A 70 22.01 -24.16 -11.62
C ILE A 70 22.98 -22.97 -11.58
N GLU A 71 22.46 -21.78 -11.85
CA GLU A 71 23.25 -20.55 -11.90
C GLU A 71 23.96 -20.25 -10.58
N GLU A 72 23.26 -20.37 -9.45
CA GLU A 72 23.82 -20.12 -8.12
C GLU A 72 24.81 -21.18 -7.68
N VAL A 73 24.60 -22.45 -8.04
CA VAL A 73 25.59 -23.50 -7.78
C VAL A 73 26.87 -23.23 -8.56
N ILE A 74 26.77 -22.87 -9.84
CA ILE A 74 27.94 -22.52 -10.65
C ILE A 74 28.68 -21.32 -10.06
N ARG A 75 27.96 -20.26 -9.63
CA ARG A 75 28.58 -19.13 -8.92
C ARG A 75 29.28 -19.56 -7.64
N SER A 76 28.65 -20.42 -6.84
CA SER A 76 29.27 -20.97 -5.64
C SER A 76 30.59 -21.68 -5.95
N LEU A 77 30.65 -22.47 -7.03
CA LEU A 77 31.89 -23.12 -7.46
C LEU A 77 33.00 -22.12 -7.82
N ILE A 78 32.63 -21.01 -8.46
CA ILE A 78 33.55 -19.93 -8.81
C ILE A 78 34.03 -19.21 -7.53
N ASP A 79 33.11 -18.87 -6.64
CA ASP A 79 33.39 -18.20 -5.35
C ASP A 79 34.34 -19.05 -4.48
N GLU A 80 34.27 -20.39 -4.56
CA GLU A 80 35.16 -21.34 -3.85
C GLU A 80 36.54 -21.52 -4.50
N GLY A 81 36.71 -21.02 -5.73
CA GLY A 81 37.84 -21.35 -6.59
C GLY A 81 37.88 -22.83 -6.97
N ALA A 82 36.75 -23.55 -6.89
CA ALA A 82 36.60 -24.89 -7.46
C ALA A 82 36.54 -24.83 -8.99
N VAL A 83 36.04 -23.70 -9.49
CA VAL A 83 36.11 -23.27 -10.89
C VAL A 83 36.80 -21.91 -10.93
N VAL A 84 37.74 -21.71 -11.83
CA VAL A 84 38.44 -20.43 -12.00
C VAL A 84 38.44 -20.01 -13.46
N GLN A 85 38.46 -18.71 -13.74
CA GLN A 85 38.59 -18.22 -15.11
C GLN A 85 40.08 -18.23 -15.52
N GLY A 86 40.43 -19.10 -16.45
CA GLY A 86 41.74 -19.19 -17.10
C GLY A 86 41.80 -18.44 -18.44
N GLU A 87 42.92 -18.57 -19.16
CA GLU A 87 43.17 -17.85 -20.42
C GLU A 87 42.24 -18.31 -21.57
N SER A 88 41.82 -19.59 -21.55
CA SER A 88 41.00 -20.21 -22.60
C SER A 88 39.54 -20.45 -22.21
N GLY A 89 39.11 -20.01 -21.01
CA GLY A 89 37.77 -20.27 -20.48
C GLY A 89 37.82 -20.61 -18.99
N PHE A 90 36.74 -21.18 -18.46
CA PHE A 90 36.75 -21.65 -17.07
C PHE A 90 37.45 -23.01 -16.96
N GLU A 91 38.21 -23.19 -15.89
CA GLU A 91 38.96 -24.40 -15.58
C GLU A 91 38.59 -24.95 -14.19
N VAL A 92 38.51 -26.27 -14.07
CA VAL A 92 38.20 -26.95 -12.82
C VAL A 92 39.48 -27.16 -12.00
N THR A 93 39.44 -26.79 -10.72
CA THR A 93 40.57 -26.99 -9.81
C THR A 93 40.41 -28.28 -8.99
N ARG A 94 41.48 -28.71 -8.31
CA ARG A 94 41.44 -29.88 -7.41
C ARG A 94 40.41 -29.75 -6.29
N ARG A 95 39.94 -28.54 -5.99
CA ARG A 95 38.92 -28.30 -4.95
C ARG A 95 37.56 -28.88 -5.33
N ILE A 96 37.30 -29.11 -6.62
CA ILE A 96 36.01 -29.64 -7.11
C ILE A 96 35.60 -30.96 -6.44
N HIS A 97 36.57 -31.80 -6.06
CA HIS A 97 36.31 -33.10 -5.45
C HIS A 97 35.80 -33.01 -4.01
N ASN A 98 35.97 -31.86 -3.36
CA ASN A 98 35.53 -31.61 -1.99
C ASN A 98 34.25 -30.76 -1.92
N VAL A 99 33.72 -30.33 -3.07
CA VAL A 99 32.51 -29.52 -3.09
C VAL A 99 31.29 -30.39 -2.80
N VAL A 100 30.44 -29.91 -1.91
CA VAL A 100 29.12 -30.48 -1.66
C VAL A 100 28.08 -29.57 -2.30
N ILE A 101 27.29 -30.09 -3.24
CA ILE A 101 26.18 -29.33 -3.81
C ILE A 101 25.02 -29.33 -2.80
N PRO A 102 24.56 -28.16 -2.33
CA PRO A 102 23.46 -28.10 -1.37
C PRO A 102 22.15 -28.62 -1.98
N PRO A 103 21.21 -29.17 -1.16
CA PRO A 103 20.01 -29.81 -1.68
C PRO A 103 18.93 -28.81 -2.13
N THR A 104 18.95 -27.57 -1.65
CA THR A 104 17.97 -26.54 -2.00
C THR A 104 18.62 -25.22 -2.41
N ILE A 105 17.89 -24.40 -3.16
CA ILE A 105 18.35 -23.05 -3.54
C ILE A 105 18.67 -22.19 -2.31
N ASN A 106 17.90 -22.32 -1.24
CA ASN A 106 18.14 -21.58 0.00
C ASN A 106 19.47 -21.98 0.62
N ASP A 107 19.82 -23.27 0.60
CA ASP A 107 21.09 -23.75 1.12
C ASP A 107 22.27 -23.26 0.28
N VAL A 108 22.11 -23.16 -1.05
CA VAL A 108 23.14 -22.57 -1.94
C VAL A 108 23.37 -21.10 -1.59
N LEU A 109 22.30 -20.31 -1.46
CA LEU A 109 22.40 -18.90 -1.13
C LEU A 109 22.98 -18.66 0.27
N MET A 110 22.57 -19.48 1.25
CA MET A 110 23.10 -19.43 2.61
C MET A 110 24.58 -19.79 2.64
N ALA A 111 25.01 -20.82 1.91
CA ALA A 111 26.42 -21.18 1.81
C ALA A 111 27.28 -20.04 1.23
N ARG A 112 26.75 -19.31 0.23
CA ARG A 112 27.44 -18.13 -0.32
C ARG A 112 27.56 -17.01 0.72
N ILE A 113 26.47 -16.71 1.44
CA ILE A 113 26.46 -15.71 2.51
C ILE A 113 27.41 -16.11 3.66
N ASP A 114 27.44 -17.40 4.01
CA ASP A 114 28.25 -17.94 5.11
C ASP A 114 29.75 -18.00 4.82
N ARG A 115 30.16 -17.72 3.59
CA ARG A 115 31.58 -17.59 3.21
C ARG A 115 32.08 -16.16 3.23
N LEU A 116 31.16 -15.19 3.26
CA LEU A 116 31.52 -13.79 3.40
C LEU A 116 32.27 -13.60 4.73
N GLU A 117 33.29 -12.74 4.69
CA GLU A 117 33.93 -12.20 5.88
C GLU A 117 32.84 -11.66 6.84
N GLU A 118 33.05 -11.81 8.14
CA GLU A 118 32.04 -11.55 9.18
C GLU A 118 31.35 -10.19 9.01
N LYS A 119 32.11 -9.13 8.76
CA LYS A 119 31.60 -7.77 8.58
C LYS A 119 30.83 -7.58 7.26
N THR A 120 31.25 -8.21 6.16
CA THR A 120 30.49 -8.23 4.90
C THR A 120 29.18 -9.00 5.06
N ARG A 121 29.22 -10.12 5.78
CA ARG A 121 28.02 -10.89 6.11
C ARG A 121 27.05 -10.08 6.97
N GLU A 122 27.55 -9.35 7.96
CA GLU A 122 26.73 -8.45 8.77
C GLU A 122 26.10 -7.36 7.91
N LEU A 123 26.85 -6.77 6.97
CA LEU A 123 26.34 -5.76 6.04
C LEU A 123 25.19 -6.31 5.18
N VAL A 124 25.32 -7.54 4.66
CA VAL A 124 24.27 -8.22 3.89
C VAL A 124 23.01 -8.45 4.75
N LYS A 125 23.17 -8.81 6.03
CA LYS A 125 22.05 -8.96 6.98
C LYS A 125 21.36 -7.63 7.30
N VAL A 126 22.12 -6.53 7.40
CA VAL A 126 21.54 -5.19 7.56
C VAL A 126 20.77 -4.79 6.31
N ALA A 127 21.39 -4.93 5.14
CA ALA A 127 20.78 -4.63 3.85
C ALA A 127 19.48 -5.43 3.63
N SER A 128 19.47 -6.70 4.04
CA SER A 128 18.28 -7.55 3.90
C SER A 128 17.12 -7.11 4.79
N VAL A 129 17.36 -6.44 5.91
CA VAL A 129 16.31 -5.84 6.75
C VAL A 129 15.76 -4.56 6.12
N ILE A 130 16.59 -3.76 5.43
CA ILE A 130 16.12 -2.57 4.70
C ILE A 130 15.18 -2.97 3.57
N GLY A 131 15.54 -4.02 2.82
CA GLY A 131 14.66 -4.63 1.82
C GLY A 131 15.42 -5.15 0.60
N ARG A 132 14.69 -5.61 -0.42
CA ARG A 132 15.27 -6.08 -1.68
C ARG A 132 16.04 -4.98 -2.42
N SER A 133 15.62 -3.73 -2.28
CA SER A 133 16.32 -2.54 -2.76
C SER A 133 16.48 -1.55 -1.62
N PHE A 134 17.64 -0.92 -1.51
CA PHE A 134 18.00 -0.07 -0.38
C PHE A 134 18.90 1.09 -0.84
N PHE A 135 18.64 2.28 -0.31
CA PHE A 135 19.44 3.46 -0.59
C PHE A 135 20.77 3.39 0.15
N ASP A 136 21.85 3.80 -0.52
CA ASP A 136 23.21 3.82 0.05
C ASP A 136 23.27 4.57 1.38
N ARG A 137 22.62 5.75 1.43
CA ARG A 137 22.60 6.61 2.63
C ARG A 137 21.94 5.94 3.83
N ILE A 138 20.83 5.21 3.62
CA ILE A 138 20.14 4.47 4.68
C ILE A 138 21.01 3.30 5.15
N LEU A 139 21.63 2.56 4.22
CA LEU A 139 22.51 1.46 4.59
C LEU A 139 23.68 1.95 5.44
N LYS A 140 24.38 3.01 5.03
CA LYS A 140 25.52 3.56 5.76
C LYS A 140 25.17 4.06 7.16
N ASP A 141 24.01 4.71 7.31
CA ASP A 141 23.53 5.19 8.61
C ASP A 141 23.12 4.04 9.56
N VAL A 142 22.54 2.96 9.01
CA VAL A 142 22.18 1.78 9.80
C VAL A 142 23.41 0.91 10.10
N ALA A 143 24.39 0.87 9.21
CA ALA A 143 25.60 0.04 9.26
C ALA A 143 26.83 0.74 9.88
N VAL A 144 26.67 1.83 10.64
CA VAL A 144 27.78 2.64 11.20
C VAL A 144 28.87 1.85 11.96
N SER A 145 28.57 0.67 12.49
CA SER A 145 29.53 -0.21 13.18
C SER A 145 30.33 -1.15 12.26
N ILE A 146 30.16 -1.03 10.95
CA ILE A 146 30.83 -1.82 9.93
C ILE A 146 31.80 -0.88 9.20
N ASP A 147 33.08 -1.20 9.29
CA ASP A 147 34.12 -0.45 8.58
C ASP A 147 34.15 -0.85 7.09
N ASP A 148 34.68 0.04 6.25
CA ASP A 148 34.91 -0.19 4.82
C ASP A 148 33.66 -0.58 4.02
N VAL A 149 32.50 0.02 4.35
CA VAL A 149 31.20 -0.29 3.71
C VAL A 149 31.28 -0.21 2.18
N ASP A 150 31.96 0.79 1.62
CA ASP A 150 32.07 0.97 0.16
C ASP A 150 32.87 -0.16 -0.51
N GLU A 151 33.97 -0.61 0.10
CA GLU A 151 34.78 -1.74 -0.39
C GLU A 151 33.98 -3.04 -0.32
N ARG A 152 33.22 -3.24 0.76
CA ARG A 152 32.34 -4.40 0.93
C ARG A 152 31.21 -4.40 -0.10
N LEU A 153 30.61 -3.24 -0.40
CA LEU A 153 29.60 -3.11 -1.44
C LEU A 153 30.19 -3.37 -2.84
N ALA A 154 31.42 -2.93 -3.11
CA ALA A 154 32.12 -3.26 -4.35
C ALA A 154 32.34 -4.77 -4.47
N TYR A 155 32.85 -5.42 -3.42
CA TYR A 155 33.01 -6.87 -3.39
C TYR A 155 31.70 -7.62 -3.60
N LEU A 156 30.60 -7.19 -2.95
CA LEU A 156 29.27 -7.79 -3.13
C LEU A 156 28.72 -7.65 -4.56
N LYS A 157 29.12 -6.59 -5.29
CA LYS A 157 28.83 -6.44 -6.72
C LYS A 157 29.68 -7.38 -7.57
N ASP A 158 30.96 -7.53 -7.24
CA ASP A 158 31.88 -8.41 -7.97
C ASP A 158 31.44 -9.88 -7.91
N ILE A 159 31.00 -10.35 -6.74
CA ILE A 159 30.40 -11.69 -6.58
C ILE A 159 28.94 -11.76 -7.04
N GLN A 160 28.42 -10.69 -7.64
CA GLN A 160 27.06 -10.58 -8.19
C GLN A 160 25.92 -10.86 -7.20
N LEU A 161 26.13 -10.61 -5.90
CA LEU A 161 25.06 -10.72 -4.91
C LEU A 161 24.11 -9.52 -4.96
N ILE A 162 24.66 -8.34 -5.25
CA ILE A 162 23.93 -7.08 -5.44
C ILE A 162 24.29 -6.42 -6.77
N ARG A 163 23.47 -5.45 -7.18
CA ARG A 163 23.76 -4.48 -8.25
C ARG A 163 23.27 -3.10 -7.83
N ASP A 164 23.78 -2.06 -8.46
CA ASP A 164 23.40 -0.67 -8.22
C ASP A 164 22.55 -0.09 -9.36
N ARG A 165 21.80 0.96 -9.04
CA ARG A 165 21.09 1.83 -9.96
C ARG A 165 20.88 3.21 -9.32
N VAL A 166 20.42 4.17 -10.11
CA VAL A 166 19.96 5.47 -9.60
C VAL A 166 18.43 5.49 -9.61
N ARG A 167 17.82 5.82 -8.47
CA ARG A 167 16.36 5.99 -8.30
C ARG A 167 16.10 7.17 -7.40
N MET A 168 15.11 8.02 -7.72
CA MET A 168 14.77 9.21 -6.92
C MET A 168 15.97 10.14 -6.66
N GLN A 169 16.88 10.24 -7.64
CA GLN A 169 18.15 10.98 -7.56
C GLN A 169 19.11 10.50 -6.46
N GLU A 170 18.92 9.26 -5.99
CA GLU A 170 19.75 8.61 -4.97
C GLU A 170 20.41 7.35 -5.55
N LEU A 171 21.59 7.01 -5.04
CA LEU A 171 22.23 5.72 -5.29
C LEU A 171 21.46 4.63 -4.53
N GLU A 172 20.99 3.62 -5.25
CA GLU A 172 20.26 2.50 -4.71
C GLU A 172 20.94 1.19 -5.11
N TYR A 173 21.12 0.31 -4.13
CA TYR A 173 21.54 -1.06 -4.35
C TYR A 173 20.34 -1.98 -4.28
N LEU A 174 20.46 -3.14 -4.92
CA LEU A 174 19.43 -4.15 -4.88
C LEU A 174 20.02 -5.54 -4.99
N PHE A 175 19.45 -6.46 -4.22
CA PHE A 175 19.77 -7.87 -4.30
C PHE A 175 19.43 -8.38 -5.69
N LYS A 176 20.37 -9.06 -6.33
CA LYS A 176 20.17 -9.62 -7.67
C LYS A 176 18.99 -10.58 -7.69
N HIS A 177 18.83 -11.35 -6.61
CA HIS A 177 17.76 -12.34 -6.44
C HIS A 177 17.01 -12.13 -5.12
N ALA A 178 15.67 -12.22 -5.16
CA ALA A 178 14.83 -12.03 -3.97
C ALA A 178 15.12 -13.08 -2.88
N LEU A 179 15.34 -14.34 -3.29
CA LEU A 179 15.67 -15.43 -2.37
C LEU A 179 16.98 -15.18 -1.60
N ALA A 180 17.95 -14.45 -2.18
CA ALA A 180 19.19 -14.11 -1.48
C ALA A 180 18.94 -13.14 -0.31
N GLN A 181 18.06 -12.15 -0.54
CA GLN A 181 17.62 -11.24 0.52
C GLN A 181 16.83 -11.99 1.59
N GLU A 182 15.92 -12.88 1.20
CA GLU A 182 15.13 -13.68 2.14
C GLU A 182 16.01 -14.59 3.00
N ALA A 183 16.94 -15.32 2.39
CA ALA A 183 17.91 -16.15 3.11
C ALA A 183 18.73 -15.33 4.13
N ALA A 184 19.27 -14.18 3.71
CA ALA A 184 20.00 -13.28 4.60
C ALA A 184 19.11 -12.75 5.74
N TYR A 185 17.88 -12.34 5.43
CA TYR A 185 16.91 -11.85 6.41
C TYR A 185 16.56 -12.94 7.42
N GLU A 186 16.23 -14.14 6.96
CA GLU A 186 15.87 -15.30 7.78
C GLU A 186 17.03 -15.82 8.65
N SER A 187 18.27 -15.61 8.24
CA SER A 187 19.47 -15.94 9.03
C SER A 187 19.70 -15.03 10.25
N THR A 188 18.96 -13.94 10.37
CA THR A 188 19.13 -12.96 11.47
C THR A 188 18.21 -13.31 12.63
N LEU A 189 18.66 -13.22 13.88
CA LEU A 189 17.78 -13.47 15.02
C LEU A 189 16.62 -12.46 15.07
N LEU A 190 15.42 -12.91 15.45
CA LEU A 190 14.21 -12.07 15.47
C LEU A 190 14.40 -10.75 16.23
N GLN A 191 15.02 -10.80 17.42
CA GLN A 191 15.29 -9.60 18.22
C GLN A 191 16.22 -8.60 17.51
N LYS A 192 17.27 -9.10 16.84
CA LYS A 192 18.18 -8.25 16.05
C LYS A 192 17.45 -7.67 14.83
N ARG A 193 16.55 -8.42 14.18
CA ARG A 193 15.71 -7.89 13.09
C ARG A 193 14.81 -6.75 13.56
N LYS A 194 14.10 -6.92 14.68
CA LYS A 194 13.24 -5.86 15.24
C LYS A 194 14.02 -4.58 15.51
N ALA A 195 15.19 -4.69 16.15
CA ALA A 195 16.07 -3.55 16.41
C ALA A 195 16.55 -2.88 15.11
N LEU A 196 16.93 -3.67 14.09
CA LEU A 196 17.31 -3.15 12.79
C LEU A 196 16.14 -2.44 12.09
N HIS A 197 14.93 -3.01 12.11
CA HIS A 197 13.75 -2.34 11.53
C HIS A 197 13.50 -0.97 12.17
N LEU A 198 13.59 -0.85 13.50
CA LEU A 198 13.46 0.45 14.17
C LEU A 198 14.56 1.42 13.73
N LYS A 199 15.81 0.96 13.64
CA LYS A 199 16.94 1.80 13.18
C LYS A 199 16.74 2.26 11.74
N VAL A 200 16.25 1.39 10.86
CA VAL A 200 15.91 1.75 9.46
C VAL A 200 14.83 2.82 9.40
N ALA A 201 13.75 2.67 10.18
CA ALA A 201 12.66 3.65 10.20
C ALA A 201 13.15 5.04 10.67
N GLN A 202 13.97 5.06 11.73
CA GLN A 202 14.58 6.29 12.24
C GLN A 202 15.56 6.92 11.22
N SER A 203 16.33 6.08 10.52
CA SER A 203 17.24 6.51 9.45
C SER A 203 16.49 7.21 8.31
N ILE A 204 15.37 6.62 7.87
CA ILE A 204 14.48 7.21 6.85
C ILE A 204 13.91 8.54 7.33
N GLU A 205 13.40 8.60 8.57
CA GLU A 205 12.90 9.84 9.19
C GLU A 205 13.96 10.95 9.16
N ASN A 206 15.21 10.64 9.49
CA ASN A 206 16.30 11.61 9.60
C ASN A 206 16.85 12.05 8.24
N ILE A 207 17.05 11.12 7.31
CA ILE A 207 17.70 11.40 6.02
C ILE A 207 16.74 12.07 5.03
N PHE A 208 15.45 11.73 5.09
CA PHE A 208 14.46 12.18 4.12
C PHE A 208 13.38 13.11 4.71
N GLN A 209 13.70 13.86 5.78
CA GLN A 209 12.77 14.77 6.47
C GLN A 209 11.93 15.64 5.51
N GLY A 210 12.54 16.21 4.48
CA GLY A 210 11.86 17.08 3.51
C GLY A 210 10.93 16.37 2.51
N ARG A 211 10.98 15.04 2.44
CA ARG A 211 10.19 14.23 1.48
C ARG A 211 9.65 12.93 2.09
N LEU A 212 9.34 12.93 3.39
CA LEU A 212 8.88 11.72 4.10
C LEU A 212 7.62 11.10 3.50
N HIS A 213 6.78 11.89 2.82
CA HIS A 213 5.57 11.39 2.15
C HIS A 213 5.86 10.30 1.12
N GLU A 214 7.03 10.33 0.47
CA GLU A 214 7.49 9.27 -0.45
C GLU A 214 7.77 7.93 0.25
N PHE A 215 7.90 7.94 1.58
CA PHE A 215 8.36 6.81 2.40
C PHE A 215 7.35 6.33 3.45
N TYR A 216 6.14 6.90 3.53
CA TYR A 216 5.18 6.56 4.58
C TYR A 216 4.85 5.06 4.65
N GLY A 217 4.67 4.39 3.51
CA GLY A 217 4.43 2.94 3.46
C GLY A 217 5.62 2.12 4.00
N MET A 218 6.85 2.55 3.70
CA MET A 218 8.07 1.92 4.19
C MET A 218 8.22 2.14 5.71
N LEU A 219 7.94 3.35 6.19
CA LEU A 219 7.96 3.68 7.62
C LEU A 219 6.93 2.85 8.41
N ALA A 220 5.70 2.73 7.88
CA ALA A 220 4.67 1.86 8.46
C ALA A 220 5.16 0.40 8.58
N TYR A 221 5.77 -0.13 7.52
CA TYR A 221 6.31 -1.48 7.50
C TYR A 221 7.44 -1.68 8.52
N HIS A 222 8.44 -0.79 8.57
CA HIS A 222 9.57 -0.95 9.48
C HIS A 222 9.18 -0.72 10.94
N TYR A 223 8.35 0.28 11.25
CA TYR A 223 7.87 0.45 12.63
C TYR A 223 7.03 -0.73 13.09
N GLY A 224 6.15 -1.25 12.23
CA GLY A 224 5.35 -2.44 12.55
C GLY A 224 6.22 -3.68 12.77
N SER A 225 7.20 -3.91 11.89
CA SER A 225 8.15 -5.03 12.01
C SER A 225 9.11 -4.90 13.19
N GLY A 226 9.26 -3.68 13.74
CA GLY A 226 10.03 -3.36 14.93
C GLY A 226 9.20 -3.33 16.23
N ASP A 227 7.93 -3.72 16.21
CA ASP A 227 6.97 -3.62 17.33
C ASP A 227 6.65 -2.20 17.84
N ALA A 228 6.99 -1.14 17.09
CA ALA A 228 6.60 0.23 17.42
C ALA A 228 5.20 0.54 16.83
N LEU A 229 4.18 -0.10 17.38
CA LEU A 229 2.84 -0.19 16.78
C LEU A 229 2.14 1.18 16.66
N GLU A 230 2.34 2.09 17.61
CA GLU A 230 1.75 3.43 17.55
C GLU A 230 2.28 4.23 16.35
N LYS A 231 3.61 4.21 16.15
CA LYS A 231 4.23 4.85 14.98
C LYS A 231 3.84 4.13 13.68
N ALA A 232 3.74 2.81 13.71
CA ALA A 232 3.30 2.04 12.55
C ALA A 232 1.90 2.46 12.09
N GLU A 233 0.95 2.54 13.04
CA GLU A 233 -0.41 3.02 12.77
C GLU A 233 -0.43 4.45 12.23
N GLU A 234 0.33 5.37 12.85
CA GLU A 234 0.46 6.75 12.40
C GLU A 234 0.92 6.82 10.93
N TYR A 235 1.96 6.07 10.57
CA TYR A 235 2.47 6.04 9.21
C TYR A 235 1.56 5.28 8.24
N MET A 236 0.78 4.29 8.69
CA MET A 236 -0.26 3.68 7.86
C MET A 236 -1.33 4.70 7.48
N VAL A 237 -1.79 5.52 8.43
CA VAL A 237 -2.77 6.59 8.14
C VAL A 237 -2.20 7.58 7.12
N LYS A 238 -0.98 8.06 7.34
CA LYS A 238 -0.30 8.98 6.41
C LYS A 238 -0.09 8.35 5.02
N ALA A 239 0.29 7.07 4.96
CA ALA A 239 0.45 6.34 3.71
C ALA A 239 -0.88 6.19 2.96
N GLY A 240 -1.97 5.91 3.67
CA GLY A 240 -3.31 5.84 3.09
C GLY A 240 -3.77 7.19 2.55
N GLU A 241 -3.51 8.29 3.26
CA GLU A 241 -3.83 9.65 2.81
C GLU A 241 -3.03 10.07 1.58
N GLU A 242 -1.75 9.70 1.51
CA GLU A 242 -0.90 9.94 0.33
C GLU A 242 -1.36 9.08 -0.86
N ALA A 243 -1.76 7.84 -0.62
CA ALA A 243 -2.35 6.96 -1.63
C ALA A 243 -3.67 7.53 -2.17
N LEU A 244 -4.53 8.11 -1.31
CA LEU A 244 -5.73 8.83 -1.77
C LEU A 244 -5.37 10.04 -2.64
N ARG A 245 -4.37 10.84 -2.24
CA ARG A 245 -3.92 12.02 -3.00
C ARG A 245 -3.40 11.66 -4.40
N SER A 246 -2.76 10.50 -4.53
CA SER A 246 -2.27 9.96 -5.81
C SER A 246 -3.28 9.09 -6.55
N SER A 247 -4.55 9.06 -6.13
CA SER A 247 -5.63 8.23 -6.70
C SER A 247 -5.42 6.70 -6.62
N ALA A 248 -4.46 6.25 -5.81
CA ALA A 248 -4.14 4.85 -5.54
C ALA A 248 -5.10 4.26 -4.47
N SER A 249 -6.39 4.14 -4.82
CA SER A 249 -7.44 3.81 -3.85
C SER A 249 -7.33 2.40 -3.25
N SER A 250 -6.73 1.44 -3.96
CA SER A 250 -6.53 0.07 -3.45
C SER A 250 -5.45 0.04 -2.35
N GLU A 251 -4.36 0.76 -2.55
CA GLU A 251 -3.29 0.95 -1.58
C GLU A 251 -3.80 1.72 -0.36
N ALA A 252 -4.61 2.76 -0.58
CA ALA A 252 -5.25 3.51 0.51
C ALA A 252 -6.12 2.60 1.39
N LEU A 253 -6.97 1.77 0.77
CA LEU A 253 -7.79 0.80 1.48
C LEU A 253 -6.95 -0.22 2.27
N HIS A 254 -5.84 -0.69 1.70
CA HIS A 254 -4.93 -1.59 2.40
C HIS A 254 -4.39 -0.93 3.67
N TYR A 255 -3.81 0.26 3.58
CA TYR A 255 -3.24 0.94 4.74
C TYR A 255 -4.27 1.30 5.81
N PHE A 256 -5.44 1.83 5.44
CA PHE A 256 -6.48 2.17 6.42
C PHE A 256 -7.08 0.93 7.09
N ARG A 257 -7.20 -0.18 6.37
CA ARG A 257 -7.67 -1.44 6.97
C ARG A 257 -6.67 -1.96 7.99
N GLU A 258 -5.38 -1.99 7.63
CA GLU A 258 -4.33 -2.42 8.54
C GLU A 258 -4.20 -1.49 9.76
N SER A 259 -4.38 -0.17 9.60
CA SER A 259 -4.36 0.76 10.74
C SER A 259 -5.52 0.52 11.71
N VAL A 260 -6.75 0.30 11.20
CA VAL A 260 -7.91 -0.03 12.05
C VAL A 260 -7.67 -1.35 12.80
N LYS A 261 -7.22 -2.38 12.08
CA LYS A 261 -6.93 -3.69 12.65
C LYS A 261 -5.88 -3.60 13.75
N LEU A 262 -4.76 -2.94 13.48
CA LEU A 262 -3.66 -2.78 14.43
C LEU A 262 -4.11 -2.06 15.69
N TYR A 263 -4.86 -0.96 15.56
CA TYR A 263 -5.36 -0.21 16.71
C TYR A 263 -6.29 -1.03 17.60
N VAL A 264 -7.23 -1.77 16.99
CA VAL A 264 -8.20 -2.63 17.70
C VAL A 264 -7.50 -3.80 18.39
N GLU A 265 -6.54 -4.45 17.73
CA GLU A 265 -5.77 -5.56 18.32
C GLU A 265 -4.93 -5.09 19.53
N GLN A 266 -4.32 -3.92 19.44
CA GLN A 266 -3.49 -3.36 20.50
C GLN A 266 -4.29 -2.97 21.75
N HIS A 267 -5.47 -2.39 21.57
CA HIS A 267 -6.25 -1.82 22.68
C HIS A 267 -7.38 -2.73 23.17
N GLY A 268 -7.83 -3.69 22.35
CA GLY A 268 -8.92 -4.61 22.66
C GLY A 268 -10.16 -3.88 23.19
N LYS A 269 -10.61 -4.24 24.39
CA LYS A 269 -11.78 -3.62 25.04
C LYS A 269 -11.57 -2.17 25.50
N LYS A 270 -10.32 -1.70 25.53
CA LYS A 270 -9.95 -0.34 25.94
C LYS A 270 -9.78 0.62 24.75
N ALA A 271 -10.05 0.14 23.53
CA ALA A 271 -9.92 0.98 22.33
C ALA A 271 -10.87 2.19 22.43
N ASP A 272 -10.33 3.38 22.22
CA ASP A 272 -11.13 4.61 22.15
C ASP A 272 -12.08 4.55 20.94
N PRO A 273 -13.42 4.56 21.16
CA PRO A 273 -14.39 4.53 20.07
C PRO A 273 -14.25 5.69 19.09
N GLU A 274 -13.87 6.89 19.57
CA GLU A 274 -13.71 8.07 18.71
C GLU A 274 -12.55 7.89 17.73
N LYS A 275 -11.42 7.33 18.19
CA LYS A 275 -10.29 7.01 17.32
C LYS A 275 -10.64 5.94 16.28
N ILE A 276 -11.41 4.91 16.65
CA ILE A 276 -11.91 3.90 15.68
C ILE A 276 -12.75 4.58 14.59
N ILE A 277 -13.66 5.47 14.99
CA ILE A 277 -14.52 6.21 14.06
C ILE A 277 -13.67 7.07 13.11
N SER A 278 -12.67 7.77 13.64
CA SER A 278 -11.74 8.57 12.83
C SER A 278 -11.01 7.71 11.78
N LEU A 279 -10.48 6.54 12.17
CA LEU A 279 -9.81 5.63 11.23
C LEU A 279 -10.79 5.05 10.19
N LYS A 280 -12.01 4.69 10.61
CA LYS A 280 -13.06 4.21 9.70
C LYS A 280 -13.54 5.27 8.72
N LYS A 281 -13.48 6.57 9.07
CA LYS A 281 -13.81 7.67 8.14
C LYS A 281 -12.90 7.65 6.91
N ASN A 282 -11.60 7.44 7.12
CA ASN A 282 -10.63 7.34 6.02
C ASN A 282 -10.91 6.12 5.12
N LEU A 283 -11.28 4.99 5.73
CA LEU A 283 -11.67 3.78 5.01
C LEU A 283 -12.96 3.97 4.19
N ALA A 284 -13.98 4.61 4.77
CA ALA A 284 -15.23 4.97 4.08
C ALA A 284 -14.95 5.85 2.86
N GLN A 285 -14.06 6.84 3.01
CA GLN A 285 -13.66 7.71 1.92
C GLN A 285 -12.94 6.96 0.81
N ALA A 286 -12.04 6.03 1.15
CA ALA A 286 -11.33 5.24 0.17
C ALA A 286 -12.26 4.30 -0.63
N HIS A 287 -13.27 3.71 0.03
CA HIS A 287 -14.31 2.93 -0.67
C HIS A 287 -15.14 3.80 -1.63
N LEU A 288 -15.53 5.01 -1.20
CA LEU A 288 -16.24 5.95 -2.06
C LEU A 288 -15.39 6.32 -3.30
N ASN A 289 -14.12 6.65 -3.13
CA ASN A 289 -13.21 7.01 -4.24
C ASN A 289 -12.97 5.85 -5.21
N ARG A 290 -12.97 4.60 -4.71
CA ARG A 290 -12.86 3.39 -5.54
C ARG A 290 -14.15 3.03 -6.28
N GLY A 291 -15.28 3.66 -5.94
CA GLY A 291 -16.60 3.33 -6.49
C GLY A 291 -17.29 2.14 -5.80
N GLU A 292 -16.81 1.73 -4.63
CA GLU A 292 -17.41 0.66 -3.83
C GLU A 292 -18.49 1.21 -2.89
N PHE A 293 -19.55 1.72 -3.51
CA PHE A 293 -20.57 2.51 -2.81
C PHE A 293 -21.28 1.74 -1.69
N SER A 294 -21.50 0.44 -1.83
CA SER A 294 -22.13 -0.39 -0.79
C SER A 294 -21.28 -0.49 0.48
N GLU A 295 -19.98 -0.70 0.34
CA GLU A 295 -19.05 -0.78 1.47
C GLU A 295 -18.84 0.61 2.09
N GLY A 296 -18.66 1.65 1.26
CA GLY A 296 -18.58 3.03 1.74
C GLY A 296 -19.83 3.44 2.53
N LEU A 297 -21.02 3.07 2.03
CA LEU A 297 -22.29 3.31 2.71
C LEU A 297 -22.35 2.63 4.09
N HIS A 298 -21.90 1.38 4.18
CA HIS A 298 -21.85 0.66 5.45
C HIS A 298 -21.03 1.41 6.50
N TYR A 299 -19.81 1.85 6.14
CA TYR A 299 -18.96 2.60 7.06
C TYR A 299 -19.54 3.98 7.41
N PHE A 300 -20.08 4.73 6.44
CA PHE A 300 -20.69 6.03 6.73
C PHE A 300 -21.90 5.90 7.67
N GLU A 301 -22.73 4.88 7.49
CA GLU A 301 -23.85 4.60 8.40
C GLU A 301 -23.38 4.21 9.80
N GLU A 302 -22.34 3.39 9.89
CA GLU A 302 -21.75 3.01 11.19
C GLU A 302 -21.26 4.25 11.95
N ILE A 303 -20.48 5.11 11.27
CA ILE A 303 -19.93 6.35 11.83
C ILE A 303 -21.06 7.27 12.32
N LEU A 304 -22.06 7.52 11.48
CA LEU A 304 -23.17 8.42 11.82
C LEU A 304 -24.04 7.87 12.96
N ASN A 305 -24.32 6.56 12.97
CA ASN A 305 -25.11 5.93 14.04
C ASN A 305 -24.41 6.03 15.41
N ASN A 306 -23.08 5.88 15.45
CA ASN A 306 -22.30 6.04 16.68
C ASN A 306 -22.24 7.49 17.15
N GLY A 307 -22.23 8.46 16.23
CA GLY A 307 -22.32 9.90 16.53
C GLY A 307 -23.69 10.37 17.05
N GLY A 308 -24.65 9.47 17.23
CA GLY A 308 -26.00 9.77 17.72
C GLY A 308 -27.07 9.93 16.62
N ASN A 309 -26.67 9.92 15.35
CA ASN A 309 -27.61 9.98 14.23
C ASN A 309 -28.22 8.63 13.93
N ARG A 310 -29.37 8.35 14.55
CA ARG A 310 -30.14 7.15 14.24
C ARG A 310 -31.00 7.37 13.00
N PHE A 311 -30.66 6.67 11.92
CA PHE A 311 -31.53 6.65 10.74
C PHE A 311 -32.75 5.75 11.00
N PRO A 312 -33.95 6.16 10.54
CA PRO A 312 -35.15 5.35 10.68
C PRO A 312 -34.98 4.01 9.98
N LYS A 313 -35.09 2.92 10.73
CA LYS A 313 -35.05 1.56 10.17
C LYS A 313 -36.40 1.21 9.55
N GLY A 314 -36.39 0.81 8.28
CA GLY A 314 -37.57 0.35 7.55
C GLY A 314 -38.25 1.41 6.68
N LYS A 315 -38.82 0.95 5.55
CA LYS A 315 -39.39 1.80 4.51
C LYS A 315 -40.44 2.78 5.03
N TRP A 316 -41.29 2.35 5.95
CA TRP A 316 -42.37 3.17 6.51
C TRP A 316 -41.83 4.36 7.31
N MET A 317 -40.98 4.12 8.31
CA MET A 317 -40.43 5.16 9.17
C MET A 317 -39.59 6.18 8.39
N SER A 318 -38.81 5.73 7.40
CA SER A 318 -38.03 6.61 6.52
C SER A 318 -38.93 7.53 5.69
N THR A 319 -40.09 7.04 5.24
CA THR A 319 -41.06 7.85 4.47
C THR A 319 -41.71 8.91 5.34
N VAL A 320 -42.16 8.54 6.54
CA VAL A 320 -42.79 9.49 7.48
C VAL A 320 -41.80 10.58 7.87
N LYS A 321 -40.57 10.23 8.25
CA LYS A 321 -39.53 11.21 8.58
C LYS A 321 -39.19 12.11 7.37
N GLY A 322 -38.99 11.52 6.20
CA GLY A 322 -38.66 12.28 5.00
C GLY A 322 -39.77 13.24 4.59
N PHE A 323 -41.05 12.88 4.78
CA PHE A 323 -42.17 13.81 4.56
C PHE A 323 -42.10 15.01 5.52
N TRP A 324 -41.80 14.79 6.80
CA TRP A 324 -41.60 15.87 7.78
C TRP A 324 -40.39 16.75 7.45
N ASP A 325 -39.26 16.15 7.04
CA ASP A 325 -38.08 16.89 6.63
C ASP A 325 -38.35 17.70 5.35
N PHE A 326 -39.10 17.15 4.38
CA PHE A 326 -39.54 17.87 3.18
C PHE A 326 -40.43 19.07 3.52
N LEU A 327 -41.42 18.88 4.39
CA LEU A 327 -42.29 19.97 4.83
C LEU A 327 -41.51 21.07 5.57
N SER A 328 -40.52 20.67 6.38
CA SER A 328 -39.61 21.60 7.08
C SER A 328 -38.78 22.42 6.09
N VAL A 329 -38.19 21.76 5.09
CA VAL A 329 -37.42 22.44 4.02
C VAL A 329 -38.31 23.41 3.23
N LEU A 330 -39.53 23.01 2.85
CA LEU A 330 -40.49 23.90 2.18
C LEU A 330 -40.82 25.13 3.04
N THR A 331 -41.06 24.92 4.34
CA THR A 331 -41.37 26.00 5.27
C THR A 331 -40.20 26.98 5.38
N ILE A 332 -38.96 26.49 5.49
CA ILE A 332 -37.76 27.34 5.56
C ILE A 332 -37.55 28.10 4.24
N LEU A 333 -37.77 27.44 3.10
CA LEU A 333 -37.49 27.98 1.78
C LEU A 333 -38.51 29.03 1.32
N TYR A 334 -39.78 28.87 1.71
CA TYR A 334 -40.88 29.76 1.31
C TYR A 334 -41.37 30.70 2.42
N SER A 335 -40.81 30.62 3.63
CA SER A 335 -41.15 31.56 4.70
C SER A 335 -40.68 32.98 4.36
N PRO A 336 -41.55 33.99 4.52
CA PRO A 336 -41.19 35.40 4.32
C PRO A 336 -40.24 35.92 5.40
N ILE A 337 -40.10 35.20 6.51
CA ILE A 337 -39.20 35.56 7.62
C ILE A 337 -37.81 35.00 7.29
N LYS A 338 -36.84 35.87 6.99
CA LYS A 338 -35.42 35.48 6.91
C LYS A 338 -35.00 34.97 8.29
N SER A 339 -34.99 33.65 8.46
CA SER A 339 -34.32 33.01 9.59
C SER A 339 -32.90 33.58 9.65
N ARG A 340 -32.49 34.10 10.82
CA ARG A 340 -31.09 34.49 11.02
C ARG A 340 -30.25 33.23 10.77
N SER A 341 -29.48 33.25 9.69
CA SER A 341 -28.48 32.21 9.42
C SER A 341 -27.50 32.23 10.59
N ARG A 342 -27.30 31.07 11.22
CA ARG A 342 -26.30 30.92 12.28
C ARG A 342 -25.02 30.35 11.71
N ILE A 343 -23.88 30.71 12.29
CA ILE A 343 -22.63 30.01 12.01
C ILE A 343 -22.70 28.65 12.72
N PRO A 344 -22.56 27.52 12.00
CA PRO A 344 -22.59 26.19 12.62
C PRO A 344 -21.32 25.90 13.40
N GLU A 345 -21.41 25.00 14.37
CA GLU A 345 -20.22 24.48 15.05
C GLU A 345 -19.45 23.51 14.14
N ALA A 346 -18.14 23.37 14.35
CA ALA A 346 -17.28 22.49 13.54
C ALA A 346 -17.78 21.03 13.52
N LYS A 347 -18.36 20.55 14.64
CA LYS A 347 -18.96 19.21 14.73
C LYS A 347 -20.16 19.06 13.79
N GLU A 348 -21.01 20.09 13.69
CA GLU A 348 -22.20 20.07 12.83
C GLU A 348 -21.80 20.08 11.34
N VAL A 349 -20.76 20.84 10.99
CA VAL A 349 -20.18 20.85 9.63
C VAL A 349 -19.64 19.46 9.27
N ALA A 350 -18.87 18.83 10.17
CA ALA A 350 -18.32 17.50 9.96
C ALA A 350 -19.41 16.41 9.83
N GLU A 351 -20.48 16.52 10.61
CA GLU A 351 -21.64 15.63 10.52
C GLU A 351 -22.37 15.77 9.18
N CYS A 352 -22.54 17.00 8.70
CA CYS A 352 -23.14 17.29 7.40
C CYS A 352 -22.28 16.76 6.24
N ASP A 353 -20.94 16.92 6.31
CA ASP A 353 -20.00 16.34 5.35
C ASP A 353 -20.14 14.80 5.27
N LEU A 354 -20.23 14.12 6.42
CA LEU A 354 -20.45 12.67 6.48
C LEU A 354 -21.81 12.28 5.86
N LEU A 355 -22.87 13.04 6.15
CA LEU A 355 -24.19 12.80 5.58
C LEU A 355 -24.22 13.01 4.07
N PHE A 356 -23.47 13.99 3.58
CA PHE A 356 -23.29 14.28 2.17
C PHE A 356 -22.55 13.14 1.45
N ARG A 357 -21.41 12.69 2.00
CA ARG A 357 -20.64 11.55 1.44
C ARG A 357 -21.43 10.24 1.46
N LYS A 358 -22.20 9.99 2.53
CA LYS A 358 -23.22 8.92 2.56
C LYS A 358 -24.21 9.07 1.40
N GLY A 359 -24.66 10.29 1.14
CA GLY A 359 -25.55 10.63 0.03
C GLY A 359 -24.95 10.26 -1.32
N LEU A 360 -23.67 10.54 -1.55
CA LEU A 360 -22.94 10.15 -2.77
C LEU A 360 -22.98 8.63 -2.97
N CYS A 361 -22.76 7.82 -1.93
CA CYS A 361 -22.95 6.37 -2.03
C CYS A 361 -24.40 6.00 -2.36
N LEU A 362 -25.38 6.60 -1.67
CA LEU A 362 -26.79 6.27 -1.84
C LEU A 362 -27.33 6.59 -3.23
N VAL A 363 -26.82 7.60 -3.92
CA VAL A 363 -27.24 7.89 -5.30
C VAL A 363 -27.00 6.70 -6.24
N HIS A 364 -25.94 5.92 -5.99
CA HIS A 364 -25.62 4.74 -6.78
C HIS A 364 -26.29 3.45 -6.25
N VAL A 365 -26.64 3.40 -4.97
CA VAL A 365 -27.18 2.19 -4.31
C VAL A 365 -28.71 2.20 -4.19
N ASP A 366 -29.30 3.30 -3.72
CA ASP A 366 -30.74 3.44 -3.47
C ASP A 366 -31.18 4.92 -3.51
N GLY A 367 -31.71 5.35 -4.65
CA GLY A 367 -32.15 6.74 -4.86
C GLY A 367 -33.29 7.20 -3.94
N ARG A 368 -34.13 6.30 -3.43
CA ARG A 368 -35.17 6.66 -2.46
C ARG A 368 -34.54 6.97 -1.11
N ARG A 369 -33.63 6.12 -0.65
CA ARG A 369 -32.90 6.35 0.60
C ARG A 369 -32.02 7.59 0.48
N PHE A 370 -31.41 7.84 -0.67
CA PHE A 370 -30.70 9.10 -0.93
C PHE A 370 -31.58 10.31 -0.60
N LEU A 371 -32.80 10.37 -1.16
CA LEU A 371 -33.71 11.49 -0.95
C LEU A 371 -34.13 11.64 0.51
N LEU A 372 -34.58 10.54 1.13
CA LEU A 372 -35.22 10.56 2.46
C LEU A 372 -34.21 10.58 3.62
N GLU A 373 -33.03 9.98 3.46
CA GLU A 373 -32.06 9.78 4.54
C GLU A 373 -30.82 10.68 4.44
N SER A 374 -30.51 11.25 3.29
CA SER A 374 -29.35 12.16 3.10
C SER A 374 -29.76 13.55 2.60
N SER A 375 -30.46 13.64 1.47
CA SER A 375 -30.75 14.92 0.80
C SER A 375 -31.65 15.85 1.64
N LEU A 376 -32.84 15.40 2.02
CA LEU A 376 -33.78 16.23 2.80
C LEU A 376 -33.26 16.58 4.20
N PRO A 377 -32.69 15.64 4.99
CA PRO A 377 -32.12 15.97 6.29
C PRO A 377 -30.92 16.93 6.17
N GLY A 378 -30.05 16.74 5.18
CA GLY A 378 -28.91 17.62 4.92
C GLY A 378 -29.34 19.04 4.55
N LEU A 379 -30.32 19.18 3.64
CA LEU A 379 -30.88 20.49 3.30
C LEU A 379 -31.52 21.18 4.51
N ARG A 380 -32.24 20.44 5.34
CA ARG A 380 -32.84 21.00 6.56
C ARG A 380 -31.78 21.57 7.51
N MET A 381 -30.61 20.94 7.61
CA MET A 381 -29.48 21.44 8.40
C MET A 381 -28.89 22.70 7.77
N VAL A 382 -28.53 22.61 6.48
CA VAL A 382 -27.77 23.64 5.77
C VAL A 382 -28.57 24.93 5.54
N LEU A 383 -29.88 24.85 5.29
CA LEU A 383 -30.72 26.03 5.05
C LEU A 383 -30.88 26.95 6.26
N GLY A 384 -30.51 26.49 7.46
CA GLY A 384 -30.46 27.31 8.68
C GLY A 384 -29.10 27.97 8.93
N TRP A 385 -28.09 27.68 8.11
CA TRP A 385 -26.71 28.09 8.34
C TRP A 385 -26.27 29.24 7.45
N ASP A 386 -25.25 29.97 7.92
CA ASP A 386 -24.48 30.87 7.06
C ASP A 386 -23.39 30.07 6.36
N LEU A 387 -23.52 29.92 5.04
CA LEU A 387 -22.60 29.13 4.22
C LEU A 387 -21.35 29.90 3.80
N GLY A 388 -21.29 31.23 4.02
CA GLY A 388 -20.20 32.06 3.51
C GLY A 388 -18.80 31.70 4.02
N GLY A 389 -18.72 30.96 5.13
CA GLY A 389 -17.47 30.47 5.71
C GLY A 389 -17.25 28.96 5.57
N ILE A 390 -18.09 28.23 4.83
CA ILE A 390 -18.01 26.77 4.70
C ILE A 390 -17.58 26.44 3.28
N GLN A 391 -16.35 25.94 3.12
CA GLN A 391 -15.74 25.65 1.82
C GLN A 391 -16.60 24.72 0.96
N GLU A 392 -17.18 23.68 1.57
CA GLU A 392 -18.02 22.66 0.91
C GLU A 392 -19.52 23.01 0.91
N GLY A 393 -19.93 24.11 1.56
CA GLY A 393 -21.34 24.41 1.81
C GLY A 393 -22.16 24.59 0.52
N LEU A 394 -21.54 25.21 -0.50
CA LEU A 394 -22.15 25.39 -1.82
C LEU A 394 -22.25 24.07 -2.59
N GLU A 395 -21.33 23.13 -2.38
CA GLU A 395 -21.37 21.81 -3.04
C GLU A 395 -22.57 21.00 -2.56
N TRP A 396 -22.85 21.01 -1.24
CA TRP A 396 -23.99 20.32 -0.65
C TRP A 396 -25.32 20.79 -1.23
N VAL A 397 -25.50 22.11 -1.34
CA VAL A 397 -26.71 22.73 -1.91
C VAL A 397 -26.83 22.42 -3.40
N SER A 398 -25.73 22.54 -4.14
CA SER A 398 -25.69 22.29 -5.59
C SER A 398 -26.05 20.84 -5.92
N TYR A 399 -25.54 19.89 -5.15
CA TYR A 399 -25.84 18.48 -5.33
C TYR A 399 -27.31 18.15 -5.06
N ALA A 400 -27.87 18.72 -3.99
CA ALA A 400 -29.29 18.56 -3.70
C ALA A 400 -30.15 19.17 -4.81
N CYS A 401 -29.80 20.37 -5.30
CA CYS A 401 -30.46 21.03 -6.43
C CYS A 401 -30.46 20.15 -7.69
N ALA A 402 -29.31 19.56 -8.05
CA ALA A 402 -29.21 18.64 -9.17
C ALA A 402 -30.18 17.45 -9.02
N GLY A 403 -30.27 16.87 -7.82
CA GLY A 403 -31.23 15.80 -7.51
C GLY A 403 -32.70 16.22 -7.73
N PHE A 404 -33.10 17.41 -7.27
CA PHE A 404 -34.46 17.91 -7.47
C PHE A 404 -34.77 18.24 -8.94
N ASN A 405 -33.80 18.78 -9.67
CA ASN A 405 -33.96 19.05 -11.11
C ASN A 405 -34.19 17.76 -11.89
N VAL A 406 -33.41 16.70 -11.63
CA VAL A 406 -33.58 15.39 -12.26
C VAL A 406 -34.93 14.76 -11.90
N ALA A 407 -35.44 15.01 -10.69
CA ALA A 407 -36.74 14.55 -10.24
C ALA A 407 -37.94 15.40 -10.76
N GLY A 408 -37.70 16.44 -11.57
CA GLY A 408 -38.76 17.29 -12.15
C GLY A 408 -39.21 18.47 -11.30
N PHE A 409 -38.47 18.83 -10.24
CA PHE A 409 -38.77 19.94 -9.33
C PHE A 409 -37.86 21.15 -9.58
N SER A 410 -37.79 21.64 -10.82
CA SER A 410 -36.81 22.68 -11.20
C SER A 410 -37.03 24.04 -10.53
N SER A 411 -38.29 24.43 -10.29
CA SER A 411 -38.63 25.65 -9.56
C SER A 411 -38.16 25.62 -8.11
N PHE A 412 -38.12 24.44 -7.51
CA PHE A 412 -37.62 24.22 -6.16
C PHE A 412 -36.09 24.33 -6.11
N GLY A 413 -35.39 23.71 -7.07
CA GLY A 413 -33.93 23.80 -7.19
C GLY A 413 -33.44 25.24 -7.39
N ALA A 414 -34.10 26.01 -8.26
CA ALA A 414 -33.77 27.42 -8.47
C ALA A 414 -33.88 28.26 -7.19
N LYS A 415 -34.96 28.05 -6.41
CA LYS A 415 -35.18 28.76 -5.16
C LYS A 415 -34.19 28.36 -4.06
N LEU A 416 -33.75 27.10 -4.05
CA LEU A 416 -32.70 26.60 -3.16
C LEU A 416 -31.38 27.35 -3.39
N LEU A 417 -30.97 27.52 -4.65
CA LEU A 417 -29.77 28.27 -5.02
C LEU A 417 -29.90 29.76 -4.68
N GLU A 418 -31.06 30.37 -4.95
CA GLU A 418 -31.33 31.78 -4.57
C GLU A 418 -31.19 31.99 -3.05
N ARG A 419 -31.63 31.02 -2.26
CA ARG A 419 -31.52 31.08 -0.80
C ARG A 419 -30.09 30.87 -0.29
N ALA A 420 -29.30 30.07 -0.99
CA ALA A 420 -27.91 29.78 -0.64
C ALA A 420 -26.90 30.79 -1.21
N ALA A 421 -27.30 31.57 -2.22
CA ALA A 421 -26.49 32.64 -2.79
C ALA A 421 -26.15 33.68 -1.71
N ILE A 422 -24.86 33.76 -1.39
CA ILE A 422 -24.30 34.75 -0.49
C ILE A 422 -24.51 36.13 -1.14
N PRO A 423 -25.17 37.10 -0.50
CA PRO A 423 -25.21 38.46 -1.04
C PRO A 423 -23.78 38.99 -1.10
N ASP A 424 -23.37 39.48 -2.27
CA ASP A 424 -22.08 40.12 -2.58
C ASP A 424 -21.40 40.76 -1.36
N ARG A 425 -20.46 40.05 -0.73
CA ARG A 425 -19.59 40.59 0.34
C ARG A 425 -18.12 40.17 0.21
N VAL A 426 -17.67 39.79 -0.99
CA VAL A 426 -16.25 39.49 -1.27
C VAL A 426 -15.70 40.32 -2.45
N ALA A 427 -16.31 41.47 -2.74
CA ALA A 427 -15.72 42.45 -3.67
C ALA A 427 -15.31 43.70 -2.89
N THR A 428 -14.31 43.60 -2.00
CA THR A 428 -13.55 44.80 -1.53
C THR A 428 -12.25 44.54 -0.76
N GLU A 429 -11.75 43.31 -0.59
CA GLU A 429 -10.41 43.10 0.00
C GLU A 429 -9.60 42.04 -0.76
N SER A 430 -9.26 42.35 -2.01
CA SER A 430 -8.13 41.73 -2.72
C SER A 430 -7.60 42.67 -3.83
N ILE A 431 -7.22 43.88 -3.44
CA ILE A 431 -6.18 44.63 -4.16
C ILE A 431 -5.25 45.27 -3.11
N SER A 432 -4.29 44.48 -2.64
CA SER A 432 -2.91 44.89 -2.35
C SER A 432 -2.03 43.67 -2.11
#